data_AF-A0A7Z8E155-F1
#
_entry.id   AF-A0A7Z8E155-F1
#
_cell.length_a   1.000
_cell.length_b   1.000
_cell.length_c   1.000
_cell.angle_alpha   90.00
_cell.angle_beta   90.00
_cell.angle_gamma   90.00
#
_symmetry.space_group_name_H-M   'P 1'
#
loop_
_entity.id
_entity.type
_entity.pdbx_description
1 polymer ?
#
loop_
_entity_poly.entity_id
_entity_poly.type
_entity_poly.pdbx_seq_one_letter_code
_entity_poly.pdbx_strand_id
1 'polypeptide(L)'
;TNKVLDTIFDRDDMEMIAGNPDEAIMSLVNGTPYSEDLNGKFYEHHQWIEGHLDESYYDEINQWPRYIEMTIKGKKILFIHYEIENDKMSAPIDEQPFAPITKDDEQAISELFKDKEADLILFGHNHR
;
A
#
# COMPACT_ATOMS: atom_id res chain seq x y z
N THR A 1 2.91 -19.96 -5.92
CA THR A 1 2.79 -20.49 -4.54
C THR A 1 2.28 -19.38 -3.68
N ASN A 2 1.20 -19.59 -2.92
CA ASN A 2 0.52 -18.53 -2.17
C ASN A 2 0.73 -18.59 -0.64
N LYS A 3 1.73 -19.36 -0.19
CA LYS A 3 1.99 -19.66 1.23
C LYS A 3 2.05 -18.45 2.17
N VAL A 4 2.52 -17.30 1.67
CA VAL A 4 2.54 -16.06 2.47
C VAL A 4 1.12 -15.58 2.76
N LEU A 5 0.26 -15.56 1.74
CA LEU A 5 -1.15 -15.21 1.89
C LEU A 5 -1.90 -16.23 2.73
N ASP A 6 -1.67 -17.53 2.51
CA ASP A 6 -2.25 -18.60 3.34
C ASP A 6 -1.95 -18.34 4.83
N THR A 7 -0.69 -18.00 5.16
CA THR A 7 -0.25 -17.77 6.54
C THR A 7 -0.85 -16.50 7.15
N ILE A 8 -1.04 -15.45 6.35
CA ILE A 8 -1.57 -14.17 6.82
C ILE A 8 -3.09 -14.26 7.00
N PHE A 9 -3.81 -14.88 6.05
CA PHE A 9 -5.26 -15.02 6.11
C PHE A 9 -5.76 -16.10 7.09
N ASP A 10 -4.89 -17.01 7.52
CA ASP A 10 -5.17 -17.91 8.64
C ASP A 10 -5.20 -17.21 10.01
N ARG A 11 -4.89 -15.90 10.08
CA ARG A 11 -4.86 -15.11 11.31
C ARG A 11 -6.07 -14.18 11.41
N ASP A 12 -6.69 -14.17 12.58
CA ASP A 12 -7.83 -13.32 12.93
C ASP A 12 -7.43 -12.07 13.75
N ASP A 13 -6.13 -11.90 14.02
CA ASP A 13 -5.56 -10.86 14.88
C ASP A 13 -4.73 -9.83 14.10
N MET A 14 -4.98 -9.70 12.79
CA MET A 14 -4.25 -8.81 11.89
C MET A 14 -5.19 -7.84 11.17
N GLU A 15 -4.68 -6.64 10.95
CA GLU A 15 -5.25 -5.63 10.07
C GLU A 15 -4.28 -5.44 8.90
N MET A 16 -4.82 -5.29 7.69
CA MET A 16 -4.04 -5.19 6.46
C MET A 16 -4.28 -3.85 5.80
N ILE A 17 -3.24 -3.30 5.20
CA ILE A 17 -3.32 -2.11 4.34
C ILE A 17 -2.63 -2.41 3.02
N ALA A 18 -3.14 -1.85 1.93
CA ALA A 18 -2.54 -2.01 0.61
C ALA A 18 -1.26 -1.15 0.48
N GLY A 19 -0.22 -1.74 -0.09
CA GLY A 19 0.92 -1.00 -0.62
C GLY A 19 0.76 -0.71 -2.11
N ASN A 20 1.66 0.14 -2.62
CA ASN A 20 1.69 0.44 -4.05
C ASN A 20 1.92 -0.80 -4.96
N PRO A 21 2.66 -1.86 -4.57
CA PRO A 21 2.78 -3.06 -5.40
C PRO A 21 1.50 -3.88 -5.42
N ASP A 22 0.79 -3.98 -4.29
CA ASP A 22 -0.47 -4.71 -4.18
C ASP A 22 -1.50 -4.10 -5.14
N GLU A 23 -1.66 -2.78 -5.10
CA GLU A 23 -2.56 -2.08 -6.02
C GLU A 23 -2.14 -2.19 -7.49
N ALA A 24 -0.85 -2.18 -7.79
CA ALA A 24 -0.35 -2.34 -9.15
C ALA A 24 -0.55 -3.76 -9.70
N ILE A 25 -0.48 -4.79 -8.84
CA ILE A 25 -0.83 -6.16 -9.23
C ILE A 25 -2.34 -6.26 -9.46
N MET A 26 -3.14 -5.69 -8.55
CA MET A 26 -4.59 -5.74 -8.69
C MET A 26 -5.11 -4.95 -9.89
N SER A 27 -4.40 -3.93 -10.39
CA SER A 27 -4.80 -3.28 -11.64
C SER A 27 -4.67 -4.20 -12.86
N LEU A 28 -3.69 -5.11 -12.87
CA LEU A 28 -3.58 -6.16 -13.89
C LEU A 28 -4.74 -7.15 -13.78
N VAL A 29 -5.03 -7.63 -12.55
CA VAL A 29 -6.15 -8.55 -12.27
C VAL A 29 -7.48 -7.96 -12.73
N ASN A 30 -7.72 -6.68 -12.41
CA ASN A 30 -8.98 -6.00 -12.67
C ASN A 30 -9.09 -5.44 -14.11
N GLY A 31 -8.02 -5.52 -14.90
CA GLY A 31 -7.96 -4.93 -16.24
C GLY A 31 -8.09 -3.40 -16.24
N THR A 32 -7.68 -2.73 -15.16
CA THR A 32 -7.67 -1.27 -15.04
C THR A 32 -6.32 -0.70 -15.48
N PRO A 33 -6.22 0.61 -15.74
CA PRO A 33 -4.95 1.23 -16.11
C PRO A 33 -3.80 0.89 -15.15
N TYR A 34 -2.63 0.65 -15.74
CA TYR A 34 -1.39 0.35 -15.03
C TYR A 34 -0.38 1.46 -15.31
N SER A 35 0.29 1.95 -14.26
CA SER A 35 1.23 3.09 -14.36
C SER A 35 2.33 2.86 -15.39
N GLU A 36 2.50 3.82 -16.32
CA GLU A 36 3.57 3.77 -17.33
C GLU A 36 4.97 3.69 -16.70
N ASP A 37 5.21 4.38 -15.58
CA ASP A 37 6.52 4.34 -14.92
C ASP A 37 6.86 2.96 -14.32
N LEU A 38 5.84 2.13 -14.06
CA LEU A 38 6.02 0.77 -13.57
C LEU A 38 6.21 -0.23 -14.72
N ASN A 39 5.85 0.13 -15.97
CA ASN A 39 5.90 -0.77 -17.13
C ASN A 39 7.31 -1.29 -17.45
N GLY A 40 8.35 -0.51 -17.14
CA GLY A 40 9.73 -0.92 -17.45
C GLY A 40 10.39 -1.79 -16.37
N LYS A 41 10.25 -1.43 -15.10
CA LYS A 41 11.05 -2.02 -14.01
C LYS A 41 10.37 -3.17 -13.28
N PHE A 42 9.04 -3.16 -13.21
CA PHE A 42 8.29 -4.05 -12.31
C PHE A 42 7.18 -4.82 -13.01
N TYR A 43 6.76 -4.42 -14.22
CA TYR A 43 5.63 -5.04 -14.89
C TYR A 43 5.78 -6.54 -15.12
N GLU A 44 6.92 -7.02 -15.63
CA GLU A 44 7.13 -8.47 -15.80
C GLU A 44 7.00 -9.23 -14.48
N HIS A 45 7.44 -8.62 -13.38
CA HIS A 45 7.31 -9.20 -12.05
C HIS A 45 5.86 -9.19 -11.56
N HIS A 46 5.14 -8.07 -11.70
CA HIS A 46 3.73 -7.97 -11.31
C HIS A 46 2.84 -8.90 -12.16
N GLN A 47 3.11 -9.00 -13.46
CA GLN A 47 2.42 -9.95 -14.35
C GLN A 47 2.72 -11.40 -13.96
N TRP A 48 3.97 -11.69 -13.57
CA TRP A 48 4.27 -13.02 -13.04
C TRP A 48 3.52 -13.29 -11.74
N ILE A 49 3.38 -12.32 -10.83
CA ILE A 49 2.59 -12.49 -9.61
C ILE A 49 1.11 -12.71 -9.96
N GLU A 50 0.51 -11.86 -10.77
CA GLU A 50 -0.88 -11.98 -11.22
C GLU A 50 -1.16 -13.37 -11.79
N GLY A 51 -0.33 -13.86 -12.72
CA GLY A 51 -0.51 -15.20 -13.30
C GLY A 51 -0.26 -16.39 -12.34
N HIS A 52 0.18 -16.15 -11.11
CA HIS A 52 0.45 -17.19 -10.10
C HIS A 52 -0.30 -16.97 -8.77
N LEU A 53 -1.00 -15.86 -8.63
CA LEU A 53 -1.84 -15.53 -7.48
C LEU A 53 -3.11 -16.39 -7.56
N ASP A 54 -3.53 -16.95 -6.43
CA ASP A 54 -4.80 -17.67 -6.40
C ASP A 54 -5.95 -16.68 -6.52
N GLU A 55 -6.85 -16.91 -7.47
CA GLU A 55 -8.02 -16.05 -7.71
C GLU A 55 -8.90 -15.92 -6.46
N SER A 56 -8.86 -16.90 -5.55
CA SER A 56 -9.58 -16.83 -4.27
C SER A 56 -9.15 -15.65 -3.39
N TYR A 57 -7.98 -15.06 -3.63
CA TYR A 57 -7.46 -13.92 -2.86
C TYR A 57 -7.79 -12.56 -3.46
N TYR A 58 -8.31 -12.50 -4.69
CA TYR A 58 -8.52 -11.23 -5.40
C TYR A 58 -9.49 -10.32 -4.66
N ASP A 59 -10.63 -10.86 -4.20
CA ASP A 59 -11.65 -10.07 -3.51
C ASP A 59 -11.14 -9.48 -2.20
N GLU A 60 -10.31 -10.22 -1.47
CA GLU A 60 -9.75 -9.80 -0.19
C GLU A 60 -8.69 -8.71 -0.37
N ILE A 61 -7.75 -8.90 -1.31
CA ILE A 61 -6.69 -7.92 -1.58
C ILE A 61 -7.29 -6.61 -2.12
N ASN A 62 -8.30 -6.69 -2.99
CA ASN A 62 -9.02 -5.51 -3.50
C ASN A 62 -9.74 -4.70 -2.40
N GLN A 63 -10.00 -5.31 -1.23
CA GLN A 63 -10.66 -4.66 -0.11
C GLN A 63 -9.69 -4.01 0.88
N TRP A 64 -8.38 -4.28 0.77
CA TRP A 64 -7.41 -3.70 1.68
C TRP A 64 -7.42 -2.17 1.59
N PRO A 65 -7.66 -1.47 2.71
CA PRO A 65 -7.65 -0.02 2.71
C PRO A 65 -6.22 0.51 2.51
N ARG A 66 -6.09 1.70 1.92
CA ARG A 66 -4.78 2.39 1.83
C ARG A 66 -4.24 2.82 3.18
N TYR A 67 -5.13 3.07 4.13
CA TYR A 67 -4.79 3.51 5.47
C TYR A 67 -5.82 3.04 6.49
N ILE A 68 -5.38 2.96 7.73
CA ILE A 68 -6.25 2.73 8.89
C ILE A 68 -5.95 3.83 9.91
N GLU A 69 -7.01 4.44 10.45
CA GLU A 69 -6.90 5.36 11.58
C GLU A 69 -7.48 4.71 12.83
N MET A 70 -6.74 4.79 13.93
CA MET A 70 -7.15 4.24 15.21
C MET A 70 -6.89 5.23 16.33
N THR A 71 -7.70 5.16 17.39
CA THR A 71 -7.37 5.83 18.66
C THR A 71 -7.07 4.80 19.72
N ILE A 72 -5.82 4.73 20.17
CA ILE A 72 -5.39 3.79 21.22
C ILE A 72 -4.93 4.61 22.43
N LYS A 73 -5.57 4.40 23.59
CA LYS A 73 -5.28 5.15 24.84
C LYS A 73 -5.28 6.69 24.65
N GLY A 74 -6.19 7.19 23.81
CA GLY A 74 -6.31 8.62 23.51
C GLY A 74 -5.25 9.18 22.56
N LYS A 75 -4.46 8.33 21.91
CA LYS A 75 -3.49 8.70 20.87
C LYS A 75 -4.03 8.33 19.49
N LYS A 76 -4.03 9.29 18.57
CA LYS A 76 -4.37 9.09 17.16
C LYS A 76 -3.21 8.39 16.46
N ILE A 77 -3.46 7.24 15.88
CA ILE A 77 -2.47 6.43 15.17
C ILE A 77 -2.92 6.30 13.72
N LEU A 78 -2.04 6.62 12.79
CA LEU A 78 -2.22 6.41 11.35
C LEU A 78 -1.34 5.26 10.89
N PHE A 79 -1.94 4.28 10.24
CA PHE A 79 -1.26 3.22 9.50
C PHE A 79 -1.41 3.53 8.01
N ILE A 80 -0.32 3.63 7.28
CA ILE A 80 -0.33 3.89 5.84
C ILE A 80 0.95 3.31 5.21
N HIS A 81 0.89 2.71 4.03
CA HIS A 81 2.10 2.10 3.44
C HIS A 81 3.19 3.14 3.19
N TYR A 82 2.80 4.29 2.63
CA TYR A 82 3.64 5.47 2.45
C TYR A 82 2.74 6.71 2.29
N GLU A 83 3.31 7.91 2.29
CA GLU A 83 2.53 9.14 2.15
C GLU A 83 1.70 9.13 0.85
N ILE A 84 0.44 9.55 0.98
CA ILE A 84 -0.46 9.89 -0.13
C ILE A 84 -1.06 11.26 0.20
N GLU A 85 -0.99 12.20 -0.75
CA GLU A 85 -1.61 13.52 -0.60
C GLU A 85 -3.11 13.38 -0.32
N ASN A 86 -3.67 14.19 0.59
CA ASN A 86 -5.03 13.98 1.09
C ASN A 86 -6.11 14.01 -0.02
N ASP A 87 -5.90 14.77 -1.10
CA ASP A 87 -6.79 14.83 -2.26
C ASP A 87 -6.58 13.67 -3.25
N LYS A 88 -5.49 12.92 -3.14
CA LYS A 88 -5.16 11.73 -3.95
C LYS A 88 -5.51 10.40 -3.29
N MET A 89 -6.10 10.41 -2.10
CA MET A 89 -6.49 9.18 -1.38
C MET A 89 -7.40 8.25 -2.19
N SER A 90 -8.16 8.79 -3.15
CA SER A 90 -9.03 8.02 -4.06
C SER A 90 -8.52 7.92 -5.50
N ALA A 91 -7.36 8.52 -5.81
CA ALA A 91 -6.77 8.48 -7.14
C ALA A 91 -6.36 7.03 -7.48
N PRO A 92 -6.56 6.56 -8.72
CA PRO A 92 -6.15 5.21 -9.11
C PRO A 92 -4.62 5.06 -9.12
N ILE A 93 -4.12 3.83 -9.09
CA ILE A 93 -2.68 3.55 -8.92
C ILE A 93 -1.83 4.05 -10.11
N ASP A 94 -2.41 4.16 -11.30
CA ASP A 94 -1.74 4.69 -12.49
C ASP A 94 -1.47 6.20 -12.42
N GLU A 95 -2.21 6.92 -11.57
CA GLU A 95 -1.94 8.33 -11.24
C GLU A 95 -0.84 8.51 -10.18
N GLN A 96 -0.27 7.40 -9.67
CA GLN A 96 0.81 7.39 -8.68
C GLN A 96 0.48 8.23 -7.42
N PRO A 97 -0.51 7.78 -6.62
CA PRO A 97 -0.93 8.53 -5.44
C PRO A 97 0.14 8.58 -4.35
N PHE A 98 1.03 7.58 -4.29
CA PHE A 98 2.08 7.49 -3.29
C PHE A 98 3.22 8.47 -3.60
N ALA A 99 3.65 9.21 -2.59
CA ALA A 99 4.77 10.13 -2.71
C ALA A 99 6.09 9.41 -3.09
N PRO A 100 7.04 10.11 -3.74
CA PRO A 100 8.38 9.57 -3.97
C PRO A 100 9.14 9.29 -2.66
N ILE A 101 10.02 8.29 -2.70
CA ILE A 101 10.94 8.00 -1.59
C ILE A 101 11.79 9.24 -1.29
N THR A 102 11.74 9.69 -0.03
CA THR A 102 12.56 10.79 0.48
C THR A 102 13.78 10.25 1.25
N LYS A 103 14.60 11.15 1.79
CA LYS A 103 15.71 10.76 2.66
C LYS A 103 15.19 10.15 3.96
N ASP A 104 15.92 9.16 4.43
CA ASP A 104 15.66 8.48 5.69
C ASP A 104 16.31 9.25 6.86
N ASP A 105 15.83 10.48 7.06
CA ASP A 105 16.22 11.35 8.16
C ASP A 105 14.99 12.05 8.76
N GLU A 106 15.11 12.44 10.04
CA GLU A 106 13.99 12.99 10.82
C GLU A 106 13.34 14.20 10.13
N GLN A 107 14.13 15.08 9.53
CA GLN A 107 13.61 16.28 8.89
C GLN A 107 12.80 15.93 7.63
N ALA A 108 13.34 15.06 6.78
CA ALA A 108 12.68 14.63 5.56
C ALA A 108 11.38 13.85 5.83
N ILE A 109 11.36 12.97 6.81
CA ILE A 109 10.17 12.20 7.21
C ILE A 109 9.13 13.10 7.88
N SER A 110 9.56 14.05 8.73
CA SER A 110 8.64 15.02 9.35
C SER A 110 7.97 15.92 8.30
N GLU A 111 8.73 16.35 7.29
CA GLU A 111 8.20 17.15 6.19
C GLU A 111 7.25 16.34 5.30
N LEU A 112 7.56 15.05 5.06
CA LEU A 112 6.74 14.14 4.26
C LEU A 112 5.33 14.03 4.84
N PHE A 113 5.20 13.84 6.15
CA PHE A 113 3.90 13.64 6.82
C PHE A 113 3.35 14.90 7.52
N LYS A 114 3.84 16.09 7.17
CA LYS A 114 3.54 17.34 7.90
C LYS A 114 2.06 17.71 7.96
N ASP A 115 1.26 17.21 7.02
CA ASP A 115 -0.16 17.49 6.85
C ASP A 115 -1.06 16.43 7.49
N LYS A 116 -0.48 15.37 8.10
CA LYS A 116 -1.23 14.30 8.76
C LYS A 116 -1.47 14.63 10.23
N GLU A 117 -2.72 14.55 10.66
CA GLU A 117 -3.12 14.81 12.05
C GLU A 117 -3.08 13.53 12.91
N ALA A 118 -1.87 13.02 13.19
CA ALA A 118 -1.68 11.85 14.04
C ALA A 118 -0.61 12.08 15.14
N ASP A 119 -0.77 11.41 16.29
CA ASP A 119 0.26 11.37 17.33
C ASP A 119 1.38 10.38 16.98
N LEU A 120 1.06 9.34 16.20
CA LEU A 120 1.97 8.30 15.72
C LEU A 120 1.59 7.89 14.30
N ILE A 121 2.58 7.83 13.42
CA ILE A 121 2.42 7.35 12.04
C ILE A 121 3.28 6.10 11.87
N LEU A 122 2.66 5.02 11.41
CA LEU A 122 3.31 3.75 11.11
C LEU A 122 3.28 3.56 9.60
N PHE A 123 4.48 3.55 9.00
CA PHE A 123 4.65 3.45 7.56
C PHE A 123 5.75 2.47 7.17
N GLY A 124 5.73 2.06 5.91
CA GLY A 124 6.67 1.11 5.32
C GLY A 124 7.38 1.70 4.11
N HIS A 125 7.38 0.95 3.00
CA HIS A 125 7.93 1.32 1.68
C HIS A 125 9.46 1.46 1.59
N ASN A 126 10.10 1.98 2.64
CA ASN A 126 11.55 2.25 2.65
C ASN A 126 12.40 1.00 2.94
N HIS A 127 11.76 -0.11 3.36
CA HIS A 127 12.37 -1.42 3.65
C HIS A 127 13.55 -1.34 4.64
N ARG A 128 13.36 -0.59 5.72
CA ARG A 128 14.35 -0.35 6.79
C ARG A 128 13.74 -0.49 8.17
#